data_AF-A0A328P1M5-F1
#
_entry.id   AF-A0A328P1M5-F1
#
_cell.length_a   1.000
_cell.length_b   1.000
_cell.length_c   1.000
_cell.angle_alpha   90.00
_cell.angle_beta   90.00
_cell.angle_gamma   90.00
#
_symmetry.space_group_name_H-M   'P 1'
#
loop_
_entity.id
_entity.type
_entity.pdbx_description
1 polymer ?
#
loop_
_entity_poly.entity_id
_entity_poly.type
_entity_poly.pdbx_seq_one_letter_code
_entity_poly.pdbx_strand_id
1 'polypeptide(L)'
;MTISKDAYRQFQEELAALDKEQAQRRQLARETPMESARREFLALRDRYALNVADVVAFFPEEEGVAYLQGLIAAAEAAPAGVRKRRTKRKVEENDD
;
A
#
# COMPACT_ATOMS: atom_id res chain seq x y z
N MET A 1 -47.54 0.81 13.33
CA MET A 1 -46.78 0.56 12.07
C MET A 1 -45.65 -0.40 12.40
N THR A 2 -45.68 -1.63 11.87
CA THR A 2 -44.58 -2.59 12.06
C THR A 2 -43.50 -2.27 11.04
N ILE A 3 -42.40 -1.65 11.49
CA ILE A 3 -41.21 -1.45 10.67
C ILE A 3 -40.73 -2.83 10.22
N SER A 4 -40.68 -3.06 8.91
CA SER A 4 -40.19 -4.31 8.33
C SER A 4 -38.73 -4.51 8.73
N LYS A 5 -38.36 -5.72 9.18
CA LYS A 5 -36.99 -6.06 9.58
C LYS A 5 -35.97 -5.74 8.48
N ASP A 6 -36.39 -5.83 7.22
CA ASP A 6 -35.57 -5.52 6.05
C ASP A 6 -35.25 -4.02 5.95
N ALA A 7 -36.19 -3.14 6.32
CA ALA A 7 -35.93 -1.70 6.36
C ALA A 7 -34.90 -1.37 7.43
N TYR A 8 -35.00 -1.98 8.63
CA TYR A 8 -34.00 -1.78 9.67
C TYR A 8 -32.62 -2.29 9.25
N ARG A 9 -32.56 -3.46 8.60
CA ARG A 9 -31.30 -4.02 8.09
C ARG A 9 -30.67 -3.12 7.04
N GLN A 10 -31.45 -2.59 6.10
CA GLN A 10 -30.97 -1.64 5.10
C GLN A 10 -30.43 -0.36 5.75
N PHE A 11 -31.12 0.19 6.75
CA PHE A 11 -30.62 1.35 7.50
C PHE A 11 -29.32 1.05 8.25
N GLN A 12 -29.18 -0.13 8.85
CA GLN A 12 -27.92 -0.55 9.48
C GLN A 12 -26.78 -0.66 8.46
N GLU A 13 -27.06 -1.22 7.28
CA GLU A 13 -26.09 -1.32 6.19
C GLU A 13 -25.67 0.06 5.66
N GLU A 14 -26.62 1.00 5.52
CA GLU A 14 -26.35 2.39 5.12
C GLU A 14 -25.52 3.14 6.18
N LEU A 15 -25.84 2.98 7.46
CA LEU A 15 -25.04 3.56 8.55
C LEU A 15 -23.62 2.97 8.58
N ALA A 16 -23.49 1.65 8.43
CA ALA A 16 -22.18 1.00 8.39
C ALA A 16 -21.34 1.46 7.18
N ALA A 17 -21.97 1.72 6.03
CA ALA A 17 -21.30 2.27 4.87
C ALA A 17 -20.80 3.71 5.12
N LEU A 18 -21.63 4.56 5.74
CA LEU A 18 -21.27 5.92 6.13
C LEU A 18 -20.11 5.95 7.12
N ASP A 19 -20.11 5.08 8.13
CA ASP A 19 -19.01 5.01 9.11
C ASP A 19 -17.69 4.60 8.45
N LYS A 20 -17.72 3.63 7.53
CA LYS A 20 -16.54 3.22 6.75
C LYS A 20 -16.00 4.38 5.90
N GLU A 21 -16.87 5.13 5.24
CA GLU A 21 -16.48 6.29 4.44
C GLU A 21 -15.85 7.38 5.32
N GLN A 22 -16.45 7.68 6.47
CA GLN A 22 -15.90 8.67 7.40
C GLN A 22 -14.55 8.23 7.99
N ALA A 23 -14.38 6.94 8.28
CA ALA A 23 -13.11 6.39 8.75
C ALA A 23 -12.02 6.53 7.67
N GLN A 24 -12.34 6.21 6.42
CA GLN A 24 -11.43 6.41 5.29
C GLN A 24 -11.05 7.89 5.13
N ARG A 25 -12.02 8.81 5.12
CA ARG A 25 -11.75 10.26 5.04
C ARG A 25 -10.84 10.75 6.16
N ARG A 26 -11.03 10.27 7.39
CA ARG A 26 -10.16 10.60 8.54
C ARG A 26 -8.74 10.05 8.37
N GLN A 27 -8.58 8.87 7.77
CA GLN A 27 -7.26 8.31 7.45
C GLN A 27 -6.56 9.15 6.38
N LEU A 28 -7.27 9.50 5.30
CA LEU A 28 -6.76 10.37 4.23
C LEU A 28 -6.31 11.74 4.76
N ALA A 29 -7.05 12.33 5.71
CA ALA A 29 -6.73 13.63 6.29
C ALA A 29 -5.53 13.62 7.24
N ARG A 30 -5.16 12.45 7.78
CA ARG A 30 -4.00 12.26 8.67
C ARG A 30 -2.75 11.81 7.93
N GLU A 31 -2.89 11.52 6.65
CA GLU A 31 -1.83 10.98 5.84
C GLU A 31 -0.77 12.05 5.58
N THR A 32 0.49 11.67 5.79
CA THR A 32 1.62 12.55 5.48
C THR A 32 1.76 12.69 3.96
N PRO A 33 2.39 13.78 3.46
CA PRO A 33 2.62 13.95 2.02
C PRO A 33 3.37 12.78 1.35
N MET A 34 4.23 12.08 2.10
CA MET A 34 4.98 10.93 1.59
C MET A 34 4.10 9.67 1.49
N GLU A 35 3.19 9.48 2.43
CA GLU A 35 2.24 8.37 2.42
C GLU A 35 1.20 8.54 1.30
N SER A 36 0.71 9.77 1.09
CA SER A 36 -0.21 10.07 -0.01
C SER A 36 0.44 9.83 -1.38
N ALA A 37 1.66 10.33 -1.58
CA ALA A 37 2.44 10.10 -2.80
C ALA A 37 2.69 8.59 -3.03
N ARG A 38 2.97 7.83 -1.97
CA ARG A 38 3.15 6.38 -2.07
C ARG A 38 1.86 5.68 -2.47
N ARG A 39 0.71 6.06 -1.90
CA ARG A 39 -0.59 5.50 -2.29
C ARG A 39 -0.90 5.80 -3.75
N GLU A 40 -0.70 7.04 -4.17
CA GLU A 40 -0.96 7.47 -5.55
C GLU A 40 -0.08 6.72 -6.55
N PHE A 41 1.20 6.52 -6.23
CA PHE A 41 2.11 5.72 -7.05
C PHE A 41 1.65 4.26 -7.16
N LEU A 42 1.24 3.63 -6.05
CA LEU A 42 0.73 2.25 -6.09
C LEU A 42 -0.55 2.14 -6.92
N ALA A 43 -1.47 3.10 -6.80
CA ALA A 43 -2.67 3.14 -7.61
C ALA A 43 -2.37 3.37 -9.10
N LEU A 44 -1.31 4.12 -9.43
CA LEU A 44 -0.84 4.29 -10.80
C LEU A 44 -0.24 3.00 -11.34
N ARG A 45 0.59 2.33 -10.53
CA ARG A 45 1.20 1.04 -10.84
C ARG A 45 0.16 -0.01 -11.17
N ASP A 46 -0.89 -0.11 -10.35
CA ASP A 46 -1.92 -1.13 -10.54
C ASP A 46 -2.81 -0.81 -11.77
N ARG A 47 -3.08 0.48 -12.05
CA ARG A 47 -3.87 0.90 -13.23
C ARG A 47 -3.15 0.68 -14.56
N TYR A 48 -1.85 0.93 -14.61
CA TYR A 48 -1.06 0.89 -15.84
C TYR A 48 -0.09 -0.30 -15.90
N ALA A 49 -0.18 -1.23 -14.94
CA ALA A 49 0.74 -2.36 -14.80
C ALA A 49 2.23 -1.95 -14.81
N LEU A 50 2.55 -0.81 -14.20
CA LEU A 50 3.91 -0.27 -14.21
C LEU A 50 4.87 -1.24 -13.52
N ASN A 51 6.00 -1.49 -14.17
CA ASN A 51 7.10 -2.27 -13.63
C ASN A 51 8.32 -1.37 -13.34
N VAL A 52 9.35 -1.95 -12.72
CA VAL A 52 10.58 -1.23 -12.38
C VAL A 52 11.30 -0.73 -13.65
N ALA A 53 11.26 -1.48 -14.75
CA ALA A 53 11.87 -1.05 -16.00
C ALA A 53 11.18 0.19 -16.57
N ASP A 54 9.85 0.30 -16.45
CA ASP A 54 9.10 1.49 -16.90
C ASP A 54 9.50 2.73 -16.11
N VAL A 55 9.81 2.60 -14.82
CA VAL A 55 10.30 3.70 -13.97
C VAL A 55 11.76 4.04 -14.30
N VAL A 56 12.60 3.02 -14.48
CA VAL A 56 14.03 3.19 -14.79
C VAL A 56 14.23 3.84 -16.16
N ALA A 57 13.33 3.58 -17.12
CA ALA A 57 13.37 4.17 -18.46
C ALA A 57 13.23 5.70 -18.47
N PHE A 58 12.74 6.33 -17.40
CA PHE A 58 12.69 7.80 -17.28
C PHE A 58 14.00 8.43 -16.83
N PHE A 59 14.98 7.64 -16.38
CA PHE A 59 16.29 8.15 -15.95
C PHE A 59 17.29 8.09 -17.10
N PRO A 60 18.25 9.05 -17.18
CA PRO A 60 19.41 8.90 -18.05
C PRO A 60 20.12 7.57 -17.76
N GLU A 61 20.59 6.88 -18.79
CA GLU A 61 21.16 5.52 -18.66
C GLU A 61 22.29 5.47 -17.62
N GLU A 62 23.13 6.51 -17.57
CA GLU A 62 24.27 6.63 -16.65
C GLU A 62 23.82 6.71 -15.18
N GLU A 63 22.72 7.40 -14.90
CA GLU A 63 22.21 7.59 -13.54
C GLU A 63 21.39 6.39 -13.06
N GLY A 64 20.59 5.79 -13.95
CA GLY A 64 19.75 4.63 -13.62
C GLY A 64 20.56 3.40 -13.26
N VAL A 65 21.62 3.10 -14.04
CA VAL A 65 22.47 1.92 -13.80
C VAL A 65 23.28 2.09 -12.51
N ALA A 66 23.87 3.26 -12.27
CA ALA A 66 24.61 3.53 -11.05
C ALA A 66 23.73 3.39 -9.79
N TYR A 67 22.49 3.89 -9.86
CA TYR A 67 21.51 3.74 -8.79
C TYR A 67 21.18 2.27 -8.50
N LEU A 68 20.88 1.48 -9.55
CA LEU A 68 20.58 0.06 -9.42
C LEU A 68 21.78 -0.74 -8.85
N GLN A 69 22.99 -0.43 -9.30
CA GLN A 69 24.21 -1.03 -8.78
C GLN A 69 24.41 -0.71 -7.28
N GLY A 70 24.14 0.53 -6.87
CA GLY A 70 24.17 0.91 -5.46
C GLY A 70 23.18 0.13 -4.60
N LEU A 71 21.95 -0.08 -5.10
CA LEU A 71 20.94 -0.90 -4.42
C LEU A 71 21.36 -2.37 -4.28
N ILE A 72 21.94 -2.95 -5.34
CA ILE A 72 22.43 -4.33 -5.35
C ILE A 72 23.57 -4.48 -4.34
N ALA A 73 24.57 -3.59 -4.37
CA ALA A 73 25.70 -3.61 -3.45
C ALA A 73 25.24 -3.47 -1.98
N ALA A 74 24.29 -2.58 -1.70
CA ALA A 74 23.72 -2.42 -0.37
C ALA A 74 22.95 -3.68 0.10
N ALA A 75 22.21 -4.33 -0.81
CA ALA A 75 21.52 -5.58 -0.52
C ALA A 75 22.50 -6.72 -0.26
N GLU A 76 23.59 -6.81 -1.03
CA GLU A 76 24.66 -7.80 -0.91
C GLU A 76 25.47 -7.65 0.37
N ALA A 77 25.78 -6.41 0.77
CA ALA A 77 26.45 -6.08 2.02
C ALA A 77 25.60 -6.39 3.27
N ALA A 78 24.27 -6.50 3.13
CA ALA A 78 23.40 -6.83 4.26
C ALA A 78 23.56 -8.30 4.70
N PRO A 79 23.84 -8.57 5.99
CA PRO A 79 24.12 -9.93 6.47
C PRO A 79 22.91 -10.86 6.28
N ALA A 80 23.19 -12.09 5.84
CA ALA A 80 22.20 -13.11 5.48
C ALA A 80 21.15 -13.42 6.57
N GLY A 81 21.43 -13.08 7.84
CA GLY A 81 20.52 -13.24 8.97
C GLY A 81 19.34 -12.24 9.01
N VAL A 82 19.41 -11.11 8.32
CA VAL A 82 18.29 -10.14 8.21
C VAL A 82 17.33 -10.53 7.09
N ARG A 83 17.83 -11.19 6.03
CA ARG A 83 17.05 -11.61 4.86
C ARG A 83 15.93 -12.61 5.19
N LYS A 84 16.12 -13.47 6.20
CA LYS A 84 15.10 -14.46 6.63
C LYS A 84 14.09 -13.95 7.66
N ARG A 85 14.32 -12.80 8.31
CA ARG A 85 13.44 -12.30 9.38
C ARG A 85 12.26 -11.45 8.90
N ARG A 86 12.34 -10.82 7.71
CA ARG A 86 11.24 -10.00 7.16
C ARG A 86 10.10 -10.82 6.55
N THR A 87 10.37 -12.02 6.04
CA THR A 87 9.32 -12.91 5.52
C THR A 87 8.63 -13.71 6.62
N LYS A 88 9.32 -14.00 7.74
CA LYS A 88 8.72 -14.79 8.83
C LYS A 88 7.88 -13.96 9.79
N ARG A 89 8.25 -12.71 10.08
CA ARG A 89 7.48 -11.85 11.00
C ARG A 89 6.12 -11.37 10.43
N LYS A 90 5.92 -11.41 9.11
CA LYS A 90 4.65 -10.97 8.49
C LYS A 90 3.59 -12.07 8.39
N VAL A 91 3.93 -13.31 8.74
CA VAL A 91 3.01 -14.46 8.72
C VAL A 91 2.40 -14.75 10.09
N GLU A 92 3.06 -14.35 11.20
CA GLU A 92 2.58 -14.64 12.56
C GLU A 92 1.75 -13.51 13.21
N GLU A 93 1.58 -12.35 12.56
CA GLU A 93 0.80 -11.21 13.10
C GLU A 93 -0.59 -11.07 12.47
N ASN A 94 -1.10 -12.11 11.79
CA ASN A 94 -2.43 -12.13 11.17
C ASN A 94 -3.29 -13.35 11.57
N ASP A 95 -2.88 -14.13 12.57
CA ASP A 95 -3.68 -15.21 13.14
C ASP A 95 -3.73 -15.04 14.68
N ASP A 96 -4.56 -14.12 15.15
CA ASP A 96 -5.26 -14.16 16.46
C ASP A 96 -6.38 -13.10 16.49
#